data_AF-A0A1T4P6S5-F1
#
_entry.id   AF-A0A1T4P6S5-F1
#
_cell.length_a   1.000
_cell.length_b   1.000
_cell.length_c   1.000
_cell.angle_alpha   90.00
_cell.angle_beta   90.00
_cell.angle_gamma   90.00
#
_symmetry.space_group_name_H-M   'P 1'
#
loop_
_entity.id
_entity.type
_entity.pdbx_description
1 polymer ?
#
loop_
_entity_poly.entity_id
_entity_poly.type
_entity_poly.pdbx_seq_one_letter_code
_entity_poly.pdbx_strand_id
1 'polypeptide(L)'
;MNLRIAAIATALTLAVAPAAHAHKLWMKPSATVFSDTGAWVTVDAAVSNDLFYFNHVPLRLDGLQITAPDGSKVEPQNPATGKFRSVFDVELAQEGTYKLALVNRGMFARYKLDGEDKRWRGSAEAFEAELPAGATDVEASQSLGRVETFATVGSPTTTVFETTGEGIELVPVTHPNDLYAGETAEFRLLVDGEPISGMEIEVVPGGTRYRDQQDEQRLTTDADGRFEVTWPEAGMYWLETTHADQKTTLPQANERRLSYVATFEVLPL
;
A
#
# COMPACT_ATOMS: atom_id res chain seq x y z
N MET A 1 27.62 43.13 -48.84
CA MET A 1 28.20 42.53 -47.61
C MET A 1 27.05 41.86 -46.88
N ASN A 2 26.96 40.54 -47.01
CA ASN A 2 25.81 39.73 -46.59
C ASN A 2 25.99 39.33 -45.12
N LEU A 3 25.04 39.69 -44.24
CA LEU A 3 24.92 39.03 -42.95
C LEU A 3 23.65 38.17 -42.95
N ARG A 4 23.90 36.85 -42.98
CA ARG A 4 22.91 35.79 -42.83
C ARG A 4 22.50 35.73 -41.35
N ILE A 5 21.22 35.92 -41.07
CA ILE A 5 20.63 35.66 -39.75
C ILE A 5 20.40 34.15 -39.67
N ALA A 6 21.18 33.47 -38.82
CA ALA A 6 20.99 32.06 -38.52
C ALA A 6 19.89 31.91 -37.45
N ALA A 7 18.78 31.27 -37.81
CA ALA A 7 17.75 30.86 -36.86
C ALA A 7 18.23 29.63 -36.08
N ILE A 8 18.37 29.75 -34.77
CA ILE A 8 18.63 28.62 -33.86
C ILE A 8 17.27 28.03 -33.50
N ALA A 9 16.98 26.83 -34.00
CA ALA A 9 15.86 26.03 -33.57
C ALA A 9 16.27 25.24 -32.32
N THR A 10 15.78 25.66 -31.15
CA THR A 10 15.96 24.90 -29.90
C THR A 10 14.96 23.75 -29.89
N ALA A 11 15.42 22.55 -30.19
CA ALA A 11 14.63 21.34 -30.04
C ALA A 11 14.42 21.07 -28.54
N LEU A 12 13.18 21.23 -28.07
CA LEU A 12 12.76 20.85 -26.73
C LEU A 12 12.65 19.32 -26.69
N THR A 13 13.72 18.63 -26.29
CA THR A 13 13.64 17.22 -25.91
C THR A 13 12.85 17.12 -24.62
N LEU A 14 11.58 16.69 -24.69
CA LEU A 14 10.87 16.17 -23.53
C LEU A 14 11.66 14.98 -23.01
N ALA A 15 12.33 15.16 -21.87
CA ALA A 15 12.86 14.05 -21.11
C ALA A 15 11.67 13.23 -20.61
N VAL A 16 11.40 12.11 -21.26
CA VAL A 16 10.54 11.06 -20.69
C VAL A 16 11.30 10.56 -19.46
N ALA A 17 10.87 10.98 -18.27
CA ALA A 17 11.39 10.40 -17.04
C ALA A 17 11.10 8.90 -17.07
N PRO A 18 12.08 8.01 -16.81
CA PRO A 18 11.80 6.59 -16.73
C PRO A 18 10.75 6.38 -15.64
N ALA A 19 9.70 5.60 -15.96
CA ALA A 19 8.78 5.10 -14.96
C ALA A 19 9.62 4.41 -13.88
N ALA A 20 9.67 5.01 -12.69
CA ALA A 20 10.36 4.40 -11.57
C ALA A 20 9.60 3.11 -11.25
N HIS A 21 10.19 1.95 -11.57
CA HIS A 21 9.65 0.67 -11.12
C HIS A 21 9.86 0.56 -9.61
N ALA A 22 8.94 1.16 -8.86
CA ALA A 22 8.81 0.92 -7.44
C ALA A 22 8.35 -0.54 -7.24
N HIS A 23 8.95 -1.23 -6.28
CA HIS A 23 8.51 -2.55 -5.89
C HIS A 23 7.06 -2.48 -5.39
N LYS A 24 6.15 -3.22 -6.04
CA LYS A 24 4.72 -3.23 -5.67
C LYS A 24 4.49 -4.30 -4.62
N LEU A 25 4.15 -3.89 -3.39
CA LEU A 25 3.68 -4.78 -2.33
C LEU A 25 2.21 -5.07 -2.57
N TRP A 26 1.71 -6.28 -2.28
CA TRP A 26 0.30 -6.58 -2.38
C TRP A 26 -0.11 -7.82 -1.60
N MET A 27 -1.40 -7.86 -1.22
CA MET A 27 -2.10 -9.06 -0.80
C MET A 27 -3.28 -9.27 -1.75
N LYS A 28 -3.31 -10.41 -2.43
CA LYS A 28 -4.33 -10.75 -3.43
C LYS A 28 -5.17 -11.92 -2.93
N PRO A 29 -6.44 -11.69 -2.58
CA PRO A 29 -7.35 -12.78 -2.23
C PRO A 29 -7.77 -13.58 -3.48
N SER A 30 -8.25 -14.80 -3.26
CA SER A 30 -8.81 -15.65 -4.31
C SER A 30 -10.17 -15.18 -4.82
N ALA A 31 -10.94 -14.52 -3.96
CA ALA A 31 -12.21 -13.86 -4.22
C ALA A 31 -12.49 -12.87 -3.09
N THR A 32 -13.33 -11.88 -3.32
CA THR A 32 -13.68 -10.87 -2.30
C THR A 32 -15.15 -10.87 -1.89
N VAL A 33 -16.03 -11.57 -2.61
CA VAL A 33 -17.46 -11.65 -2.31
C VAL A 33 -17.89 -13.12 -2.19
N PHE A 34 -18.57 -13.45 -1.11
CA PHE A 34 -19.00 -14.81 -0.76
C PHE A 34 -20.46 -14.82 -0.32
N SER A 35 -21.18 -15.89 -0.63
CA SER A 35 -22.60 -16.01 -0.26
C SER A 35 -22.81 -16.65 1.10
N ASP A 36 -21.96 -17.59 1.50
CA ASP A 36 -22.17 -18.46 2.65
C ASP A 36 -21.05 -18.30 3.69
N THR A 37 -21.43 -18.26 4.96
CA THR A 37 -20.48 -18.35 6.08
C THR A 37 -19.79 -19.73 6.10
N GLY A 38 -18.56 -19.77 6.58
CA GLY A 38 -17.71 -20.97 6.52
C GLY A 38 -17.02 -21.16 5.16
N ALA A 39 -17.23 -20.23 4.21
CA ALA A 39 -16.41 -20.13 3.03
C ALA A 39 -14.95 -19.80 3.40
N TRP A 40 -14.03 -20.17 2.50
CA TRP A 40 -12.61 -19.95 2.69
C TRP A 40 -12.09 -18.98 1.63
N VAL A 41 -11.33 -17.99 2.08
CA VAL A 41 -10.50 -17.16 1.21
C VAL A 41 -9.04 -17.56 1.40
N THR A 42 -8.33 -17.75 0.28
CA THR A 42 -6.88 -17.93 0.30
C THR A 42 -6.22 -16.67 -0.24
N VAL A 43 -5.10 -16.26 0.35
CA VAL A 43 -4.46 -14.98 0.06
C VAL A 43 -3.00 -15.19 -0.29
N ASP A 44 -2.62 -14.66 -1.46
CA ASP A 44 -1.23 -14.53 -1.87
C ASP A 44 -0.67 -13.18 -1.44
N ALA A 45 0.49 -13.16 -0.79
CA ALA A 45 1.17 -11.94 -0.36
C ALA A 45 2.60 -11.87 -0.94
N ALA A 46 2.90 -10.84 -1.73
CA ALA A 46 4.19 -10.71 -2.38
C ALA A 46 4.61 -9.26 -2.60
N VAL A 47 5.91 -9.09 -2.85
CA VAL A 47 6.50 -7.89 -3.41
C VAL A 47 6.94 -8.24 -4.83
N SER A 48 6.60 -7.41 -5.81
CA SER A 48 6.86 -7.71 -7.22
C SER A 48 7.28 -6.50 -8.04
N ASN A 49 7.94 -6.77 -9.17
CA ASN A 49 8.22 -5.75 -10.20
C ASN A 49 7.04 -5.64 -11.18
N ASP A 50 6.40 -6.78 -11.49
CA ASP A 50 5.18 -6.84 -12.29
C ASP A 50 3.99 -7.05 -11.32
N LEU A 51 2.92 -6.25 -11.45
CA LEU A 51 1.80 -6.31 -10.51
C LEU A 51 1.13 -7.69 -10.52
N PHE A 52 0.84 -8.24 -9.33
CA PHE A 52 0.27 -9.57 -9.12
C PHE A 52 1.07 -10.72 -9.75
N TYR A 53 2.39 -10.57 -9.86
CA TYR A 53 3.29 -11.61 -10.38
C TYR A 53 4.42 -11.93 -9.41
N PHE A 54 4.74 -13.20 -9.24
CA PHE A 54 5.70 -13.66 -8.23
C PHE A 54 7.15 -13.61 -8.74
N ASN A 55 7.78 -12.43 -8.82
CA ASN A 55 9.10 -12.25 -9.44
C ASN A 55 10.16 -11.49 -8.61
N HIS A 56 9.89 -11.12 -7.36
CA HIS A 56 10.88 -10.43 -6.52
C HIS A 56 11.10 -11.11 -5.16
N VAL A 57 10.28 -10.87 -4.14
CA VAL A 57 10.41 -11.49 -2.81
C VAL A 57 9.03 -11.69 -2.15
N PRO A 58 8.88 -12.63 -1.19
CA PRO A 58 7.64 -12.74 -0.45
C PRO A 58 7.41 -11.48 0.38
N LEU A 59 6.15 -11.08 0.49
CA LEU A 59 5.72 -10.17 1.54
C LEU A 59 5.64 -11.00 2.84
N ARG A 60 6.40 -10.60 3.86
CA ARG A 60 6.44 -11.30 5.14
C ARG A 60 5.13 -11.06 5.89
N LEU A 61 4.63 -12.08 6.57
CA LEU A 61 3.34 -12.01 7.29
C LEU A 61 3.51 -11.50 8.74
N ASP A 62 4.72 -11.09 9.12
CA ASP A 62 4.96 -10.39 10.38
C ASP A 62 4.11 -9.10 10.42
N GLY A 63 3.20 -9.01 11.38
CA GLY A 63 2.26 -7.89 11.47
C GLY A 63 0.95 -8.08 10.71
N LEU A 64 0.64 -9.31 10.25
CA LEU A 64 -0.67 -9.65 9.68
C LEU A 64 -1.74 -9.57 10.77
N GLN A 65 -2.82 -8.87 10.46
CA GLN A 65 -3.98 -8.67 11.31
C GLN A 65 -5.22 -8.95 10.47
N ILE A 66 -6.06 -9.87 10.94
CA ILE A 66 -7.33 -10.16 10.30
C ILE A 66 -8.43 -9.80 11.29
N THR A 67 -9.34 -8.93 10.85
CA THR A 67 -10.46 -8.43 11.66
C THR A 67 -11.76 -8.94 11.07
N ALA A 68 -12.59 -9.58 11.90
CA ALA A 68 -13.92 -10.06 11.55
C ALA A 68 -14.96 -8.91 11.56
N PRO A 69 -16.18 -9.14 11.02
CA PRO A 69 -17.23 -8.13 10.94
C PRO A 69 -17.65 -7.52 12.28
N ASP A 70 -17.53 -8.29 13.37
CA ASP A 70 -17.79 -7.85 14.75
C ASP A 70 -16.61 -7.12 15.42
N GLY A 71 -15.48 -6.94 14.71
CA GLY A 71 -14.25 -6.33 15.21
C GLY A 71 -13.31 -7.31 15.93
N SER A 72 -13.69 -8.59 16.08
CA SER A 72 -12.82 -9.59 16.70
C SER A 72 -11.64 -9.98 15.80
N LYS A 73 -10.55 -10.45 16.42
CA LYS A 73 -9.36 -10.91 15.70
C LYS A 73 -9.56 -12.33 15.18
N VAL A 74 -9.08 -12.58 13.97
CA VAL A 74 -9.06 -13.90 13.34
C VAL A 74 -7.61 -14.32 13.12
N GLU A 75 -7.28 -15.56 13.48
CA GLU A 75 -5.95 -16.12 13.22
C GLU A 75 -5.86 -16.67 11.80
N PRO A 76 -4.79 -16.35 11.05
CA PRO A 76 -4.56 -16.95 9.74
C PRO A 76 -4.35 -18.45 9.86
N GLN A 77 -4.93 -19.21 8.94
CA GLN A 77 -4.73 -20.65 8.82
C GLN A 77 -3.66 -20.95 7.77
N ASN A 78 -2.95 -22.06 7.95
CA ASN A 78 -1.93 -22.56 7.01
C ASN A 78 -0.90 -21.51 6.51
N PRO A 79 -0.34 -20.63 7.36
CA PRO A 79 0.64 -19.65 6.89
C PRO A 79 1.89 -20.35 6.37
N ALA A 80 2.32 -20.00 5.16
CA ALA A 80 3.54 -20.53 4.56
C ALA A 80 4.27 -19.47 3.76
N THR A 81 5.59 -19.38 3.91
CA THR A 81 6.44 -18.48 3.13
C THR A 81 7.39 -19.27 2.24
N GLY A 82 7.25 -19.06 0.92
CA GLY A 82 8.16 -19.57 -0.09
C GLY A 82 9.20 -18.54 -0.54
N LYS A 83 9.80 -18.78 -1.71
CA LYS A 83 10.85 -17.92 -2.28
C LYS A 83 10.33 -16.56 -2.80
N PHE A 84 9.10 -16.51 -3.29
CA PHE A 84 8.54 -15.32 -3.96
C PHE A 84 7.19 -14.86 -3.41
N ARG A 85 6.56 -15.67 -2.54
CA ARG A 85 5.26 -15.33 -1.95
C ARG A 85 5.10 -15.96 -0.57
N SER A 86 4.32 -15.31 0.26
CA SER A 86 3.67 -15.94 1.40
C SER A 86 2.22 -16.24 1.04
N VAL A 87 1.65 -17.25 1.69
CA VAL A 87 0.25 -17.62 1.58
C VAL A 87 -0.34 -17.84 2.96
N PHE A 88 -1.64 -17.64 3.09
CA PHE A 88 -2.44 -18.02 4.25
C PHE A 88 -3.90 -18.15 3.84
N ASP A 89 -4.68 -18.84 4.66
CA ASP A 89 -6.11 -19.04 4.48
C ASP A 89 -6.90 -18.39 5.62
N VAL A 90 -8.14 -17.99 5.35
CA VAL A 90 -9.06 -17.45 6.35
C VAL A 90 -10.43 -18.10 6.15
N GLU A 91 -10.96 -18.69 7.21
CA GLU A 91 -12.36 -19.12 7.26
C GLU A 91 -13.26 -17.92 7.59
N LEU A 92 -14.24 -17.66 6.75
CA LEU A 92 -15.17 -16.55 6.89
C LEU A 92 -16.42 -16.99 7.65
N ALA A 93 -16.26 -17.21 8.96
CA ALA A 93 -17.29 -17.79 9.82
C ALA A 93 -18.48 -16.85 10.14
N GLN A 94 -18.42 -15.57 9.78
CA GLN A 94 -19.42 -14.54 10.10
C GLN A 94 -19.91 -13.86 8.82
N GLU A 95 -21.18 -13.45 8.80
CA GLU A 95 -21.69 -12.54 7.76
C GLU A 95 -21.12 -11.13 7.99
N GLY A 96 -20.76 -10.46 6.90
CA GLY A 96 -20.18 -9.12 6.91
C GLY A 96 -18.78 -9.07 6.30
N THR A 97 -18.13 -7.93 6.52
CA THR A 97 -16.84 -7.60 5.91
C THR A 97 -15.69 -7.87 6.85
N TYR A 98 -14.71 -8.62 6.33
CA TYR A 98 -13.42 -8.87 6.94
C TYR A 98 -12.39 -7.91 6.36
N LYS A 99 -11.52 -7.38 7.24
CA LYS A 99 -10.33 -6.62 6.84
C LYS A 99 -9.09 -7.46 7.10
N LEU A 100 -8.31 -7.68 6.04
CA LEU A 100 -7.02 -8.36 6.10
C LEU A 100 -5.94 -7.28 5.89
N ALA A 101 -5.19 -6.98 6.94
CA ALA A 101 -4.22 -5.90 6.93
C ALA A 101 -2.84 -6.41 7.38
N LEU A 102 -1.82 -6.12 6.59
CA LEU A 102 -0.43 -6.27 7.00
C LEU A 102 0.11 -4.90 7.37
N VAL A 103 0.37 -4.70 8.67
CA VAL A 103 0.88 -3.42 9.20
C VAL A 103 2.35 -3.58 9.55
N ASN A 104 3.21 -2.85 8.84
CA ASN A 104 4.65 -2.88 9.07
C ASN A 104 5.12 -1.54 9.66
N ARG A 105 5.85 -1.62 10.77
CA ARG A 105 6.51 -0.49 11.42
C ARG A 105 7.98 -0.78 11.54
N GLY A 106 8.79 0.23 11.27
CA GLY A 106 10.22 0.09 11.36
C GLY A 106 10.91 1.42 11.49
N MET A 107 12.17 1.33 11.88
CA MET A 107 13.11 2.42 11.87
C MET A 107 14.34 1.98 11.12
N PHE A 108 14.88 2.88 10.32
CA PHE A 108 16.11 2.70 9.58
C PHE A 108 17.08 3.79 10.01
N ALA A 109 18.36 3.44 10.16
CA ALA A 109 19.40 4.41 10.43
C ALA A 109 20.66 4.12 9.62
N ARG A 110 21.33 5.20 9.23
CA ARG A 110 22.74 5.18 8.82
C ARG A 110 23.56 5.96 9.83
N TYR A 111 24.76 5.48 10.12
CA TYR A 111 25.67 6.13 11.06
C TYR A 111 27.11 5.74 10.73
N LYS A 112 28.08 6.46 11.29
CA LYS A 112 29.49 6.07 11.26
C LYS A 112 29.90 5.42 12.56
N LEU A 113 30.68 4.36 12.47
CA LEU A 113 31.35 3.73 13.61
C LEU A 113 32.80 3.47 13.22
N ASP A 114 33.74 3.95 14.03
CA ASP A 114 35.18 3.87 13.75
C ASP A 114 35.58 4.41 12.36
N GLY A 115 34.84 5.42 11.87
CA GLY A 115 35.04 6.02 10.55
C GLY A 115 34.39 5.28 9.38
N GLU A 116 33.74 4.13 9.61
CA GLU A 116 33.04 3.36 8.57
C GLU A 116 31.52 3.59 8.60
N ASP A 117 30.91 3.67 7.41
CA ASP A 117 29.46 3.74 7.27
C ASP A 117 28.81 2.39 7.66
N LYS A 118 27.85 2.46 8.58
CA LYS A 118 27.02 1.34 9.03
C LYS A 118 25.55 1.66 8.80
N ARG A 119 24.75 0.60 8.76
CA ARG A 119 23.30 0.65 8.66
C ARG A 119 22.69 -0.15 9.79
N TRP A 120 21.54 0.30 10.24
CA TRP A 120 20.72 -0.40 11.22
C TRP A 120 19.26 -0.38 10.78
N ARG A 121 18.54 -1.45 11.12
CA ARG A 121 17.10 -1.58 10.89
C ARG A 121 16.51 -2.36 12.06
N GLY A 122 15.44 -1.85 12.64
CA GLY A 122 14.73 -2.47 13.75
C GLY A 122 13.44 -1.72 14.08
N SER A 123 12.93 -1.90 15.29
CA SER A 123 11.79 -1.12 15.80
C SER A 123 12.28 0.18 16.45
N ALA A 124 11.43 1.20 16.51
CA ALA A 124 11.81 2.47 17.14
C ALA A 124 12.24 2.26 18.61
N GLU A 125 11.57 1.36 19.32
CA GLU A 125 11.83 1.04 20.73
C GLU A 125 13.21 0.41 20.94
N ALA A 126 13.71 -0.35 19.97
CA ALA A 126 15.02 -0.99 20.03
C ALA A 126 16.17 -0.03 19.68
N PHE A 127 15.88 1.09 19.01
CA PHE A 127 16.90 1.91 18.37
C PHE A 127 17.98 2.42 19.33
N GLU A 128 17.58 3.06 20.43
CA GLU A 128 18.55 3.66 21.37
C GLU A 128 19.40 2.60 22.08
N ALA A 129 18.83 1.42 22.35
CA ALA A 129 19.54 0.32 23.01
C ALA A 129 20.53 -0.39 22.08
N GLU A 130 20.24 -0.43 20.78
CA GLU A 130 21.05 -1.14 19.79
C GLU A 130 22.04 -0.25 19.04
N LEU A 131 21.90 1.08 19.14
CA LEU A 131 22.85 2.01 18.53
C LEU A 131 24.22 1.88 19.23
N PRO A 132 25.29 1.48 18.51
CA PRO A 132 26.59 1.24 19.14
C PRO A 132 27.17 2.50 19.80
N ALA A 133 27.82 2.33 20.95
CA ALA A 133 28.58 3.41 21.57
C ALA A 133 29.68 3.91 20.62
N GLY A 134 29.80 5.23 20.49
CA GLY A 134 30.73 5.85 19.53
C GLY A 134 30.17 6.02 18.12
N ALA A 135 28.90 5.66 17.87
CA ALA A 135 28.23 6.02 16.63
C ALA A 135 28.12 7.55 16.47
N THR A 136 28.53 8.05 15.30
CA THR A 136 28.43 9.48 14.92
C THR A 136 27.68 9.62 13.59
N ASP A 137 27.36 10.86 13.18
CA ASP A 137 26.65 11.15 11.92
C ASP A 137 25.37 10.32 11.75
N VAL A 138 24.62 10.16 12.85
CA VAL A 138 23.41 9.33 12.87
C VAL A 138 22.29 10.05 12.13
N GLU A 139 21.83 9.44 11.05
CA GLU A 139 20.62 9.84 10.36
C GLU A 139 19.63 8.69 10.38
N ALA A 140 18.46 8.94 10.95
CA ALA A 140 17.43 7.93 11.07
C ALA A 140 16.10 8.39 10.48
N SER A 141 15.30 7.42 10.05
CA SER A 141 13.93 7.62 9.60
C SER A 141 13.03 6.51 10.11
N GLN A 142 11.75 6.84 10.27
CA GLN A 142 10.71 5.89 10.64
C GLN A 142 9.87 5.55 9.42
N SER A 143 9.29 4.35 9.44
CA SER A 143 8.34 3.90 8.43
C SER A 143 7.12 3.26 9.08
N LEU A 144 5.94 3.59 8.57
CA LEU A 144 4.68 2.90 8.88
C LEU A 144 3.93 2.66 7.57
N GLY A 145 3.80 1.39 7.20
CA GLY A 145 3.12 0.96 5.98
C GLY A 145 1.95 0.03 6.28
N ARG A 146 0.89 0.12 5.47
CA ARG A 146 -0.21 -0.84 5.44
C ARG A 146 -0.36 -1.45 4.05
N VAL A 147 -0.62 -2.75 4.01
CA VAL A 147 -1.11 -3.45 2.81
C VAL A 147 -2.43 -4.09 3.21
N GLU A 148 -3.52 -3.77 2.50
CA GLU A 148 -4.86 -4.19 2.87
C GLU A 148 -5.61 -4.87 1.72
N THR A 149 -6.51 -5.77 2.07
CA THR A 149 -7.56 -6.27 1.20
C THR A 149 -8.77 -6.66 2.03
N PHE A 150 -9.92 -6.85 1.39
CA PHE A 150 -11.22 -6.99 2.05
C PHE A 150 -11.98 -8.15 1.43
N ALA A 151 -12.69 -8.89 2.27
CA ALA A 151 -13.60 -9.95 1.83
C ALA A 151 -14.94 -9.80 2.56
N THR A 152 -16.04 -9.99 1.84
CA THR A 152 -17.39 -9.86 2.39
C THR A 152 -18.17 -11.14 2.18
N VAL A 153 -18.83 -11.60 3.25
CA VAL A 153 -19.83 -12.67 3.21
C VAL A 153 -21.21 -12.03 3.34
N GLY A 154 -22.13 -12.31 2.42
CA GLY A 154 -23.48 -11.76 2.47
C GLY A 154 -23.50 -10.23 2.41
N SER A 155 -24.16 -9.59 3.37
CA SER A 155 -24.32 -8.13 3.39
C SER A 155 -23.06 -7.41 3.89
N PRO A 156 -22.55 -6.36 3.22
CA PRO A 156 -21.37 -5.64 3.67
C PRO A 156 -21.58 -4.90 5.00
N THR A 157 -20.54 -4.82 5.81
CA THR A 157 -20.54 -4.13 7.10
C THR A 157 -19.38 -3.13 7.19
N THR A 158 -19.53 -2.05 7.95
CA THR A 158 -18.51 -0.99 8.00
C THR A 158 -17.64 -0.98 9.26
N THR A 159 -17.92 -1.83 10.25
CA THR A 159 -17.20 -1.86 11.55
C THR A 159 -15.68 -1.94 11.39
N VAL A 160 -15.20 -2.73 10.43
CA VAL A 160 -13.76 -2.92 10.21
C VAL A 160 -13.03 -1.68 9.67
N PHE A 161 -13.76 -0.62 9.28
CA PHE A 161 -13.18 0.65 8.81
C PHE A 161 -13.07 1.70 9.90
N GLU A 162 -13.38 1.36 11.16
CA GLU A 162 -12.99 2.20 12.29
C GLU A 162 -11.47 2.44 12.26
N THR A 163 -11.10 3.72 12.37
CA THR A 163 -9.72 4.16 12.19
C THR A 163 -8.91 3.98 13.47
N THR A 164 -7.64 3.64 13.31
CA THR A 164 -6.67 3.55 14.41
C THR A 164 -6.08 4.91 14.78
N GLY A 165 -6.16 5.89 13.87
CA GLY A 165 -5.61 7.23 14.06
C GLY A 165 -4.10 7.29 13.87
N GLU A 166 -3.49 6.32 13.18
CA GLU A 166 -2.04 6.24 12.99
C GLU A 166 -1.69 6.03 11.52
N GLY A 167 -0.77 6.79 10.95
CA GLY A 167 -0.33 6.62 9.56
C GLY A 167 -1.44 6.86 8.54
N ILE A 168 -1.28 6.31 7.32
CA ILE A 168 -2.30 6.43 6.27
C ILE A 168 -3.39 5.37 6.47
N GLU A 169 -4.66 5.79 6.45
CA GLU A 169 -5.83 4.93 6.55
C GLU A 169 -6.87 5.29 5.47
N LEU A 170 -7.47 4.29 4.83
CA LEU A 170 -8.55 4.47 3.86
C LEU A 170 -9.90 4.24 4.55
N VAL A 171 -10.78 5.22 4.43
CA VAL A 171 -12.17 5.16 4.88
C VAL A 171 -13.07 5.12 3.65
N PRO A 172 -13.75 3.99 3.38
CA PRO A 172 -14.60 3.87 2.21
C PRO A 172 -15.89 4.70 2.35
N VAL A 173 -16.26 5.38 1.27
CA VAL A 173 -17.63 5.91 1.08
C VAL A 173 -18.42 4.90 0.28
N THR A 174 -17.84 4.40 -0.82
CA THR A 174 -18.25 3.18 -1.52
C THR A 174 -17.55 1.97 -0.92
N HIS A 175 -18.31 0.90 -0.64
CA HIS A 175 -17.76 -0.29 0.01
C HIS A 175 -16.72 -1.00 -0.90
N PRO A 176 -15.56 -1.44 -0.39
CA PRO A 176 -14.47 -1.96 -1.23
C PRO A 176 -14.72 -3.33 -1.88
N ASN A 177 -15.83 -4.00 -1.52
CA ASN A 177 -16.32 -5.22 -2.19
C ASN A 177 -17.64 -4.99 -2.93
N ASP A 178 -18.00 -3.73 -3.19
CA ASP A 178 -19.18 -3.30 -3.95
C ASP A 178 -18.72 -2.39 -5.10
N LEU A 179 -17.88 -2.94 -5.97
CA LEU A 179 -17.23 -2.21 -7.06
C LEU A 179 -17.56 -2.89 -8.39
N TYR A 180 -18.10 -2.12 -9.33
CA TYR A 180 -18.49 -2.62 -10.64
C TYR A 180 -17.84 -1.85 -11.79
N ALA A 181 -17.58 -2.56 -12.88
CA ALA A 181 -17.02 -1.98 -14.09
C ALA A 181 -17.98 -0.93 -14.69
N GLY A 182 -17.45 0.22 -15.08
CA GLY A 182 -18.17 1.38 -15.57
C GLY A 182 -18.66 2.33 -14.48
N GLU A 183 -18.58 1.95 -13.20
CA GLU A 183 -19.03 2.77 -12.08
C GLU A 183 -17.88 3.55 -11.43
N THR A 184 -18.26 4.62 -10.70
CA THR A 184 -17.33 5.43 -9.89
C THR A 184 -17.53 5.09 -8.42
N ALA A 185 -16.44 4.78 -7.74
CA ALA A 185 -16.39 4.60 -6.30
C ALA A 185 -15.70 5.79 -5.62
N GLU A 186 -16.17 6.15 -4.43
CA GLU A 186 -15.59 7.22 -3.62
C GLU A 186 -14.93 6.65 -2.36
N PHE A 187 -13.77 7.19 -2.03
CA PHE A 187 -13.02 6.85 -0.83
C PHE A 187 -12.45 8.11 -0.18
N ARG A 188 -12.03 8.00 1.07
CA ARG A 188 -11.28 9.03 1.79
C ARG A 188 -9.98 8.47 2.34
N LEU A 189 -8.92 9.26 2.30
CA LEU A 189 -7.66 8.97 2.97
C LEU A 189 -7.42 9.93 4.13
N LEU A 190 -6.93 9.37 5.23
CA LEU A 190 -6.54 10.09 6.42
C LEU A 190 -5.05 9.87 6.69
N VAL A 191 -4.39 10.83 7.31
CA VAL A 191 -3.08 10.69 7.94
C VAL A 191 -3.22 10.97 9.43
N ASP A 192 -2.93 9.97 10.26
CA ASP A 192 -3.10 10.03 11.71
C ASP A 192 -4.53 10.46 12.13
N GLY A 193 -5.54 9.96 11.42
CA GLY A 193 -6.96 10.28 11.67
C GLY A 193 -7.45 11.62 11.10
N GLU A 194 -6.57 12.43 10.49
CA GLU A 194 -6.93 13.72 9.88
C GLU A 194 -7.01 13.63 8.36
N PRO A 195 -8.00 14.25 7.69
CA PRO A 195 -8.03 14.32 6.24
C PRO A 195 -6.80 15.00 5.65
N ILE A 196 -6.30 14.47 4.53
CA ILE A 196 -5.13 15.04 3.84
C ILE A 196 -5.47 15.45 2.42
N SER A 197 -5.18 16.69 2.05
CA SER A 197 -5.40 17.22 0.71
C SER A 197 -4.16 17.12 -0.16
N GLY A 198 -4.34 16.97 -1.48
CA GLY A 198 -3.23 16.97 -2.43
C GLY A 198 -2.40 15.68 -2.41
N MET A 199 -2.87 14.61 -1.77
CA MET A 199 -2.14 13.35 -1.71
C MET A 199 -2.33 12.59 -3.02
N GLU A 200 -1.23 12.26 -3.68
CA GLU A 200 -1.23 11.53 -4.94
C GLU A 200 -1.54 10.04 -4.71
N ILE A 201 -2.34 9.47 -5.61
CA ILE A 201 -2.79 8.09 -5.56
C ILE A 201 -2.57 7.48 -6.94
N GLU A 202 -1.96 6.31 -6.98
CA GLU A 202 -1.83 5.48 -8.18
C GLU A 202 -2.78 4.30 -8.08
N VAL A 203 -3.62 4.10 -9.07
CA VAL A 203 -4.49 2.92 -9.20
C VAL A 203 -4.13 2.18 -10.49
N VAL A 204 -3.79 0.89 -10.40
CA VAL A 204 -3.32 0.10 -11.54
C VAL A 204 -4.16 -1.17 -11.67
N PRO A 205 -4.78 -1.43 -12.84
CA PRO A 205 -5.41 -2.71 -13.11
C PRO A 205 -4.37 -3.83 -13.13
N GLY A 206 -4.72 -4.99 -12.59
CA GLY A 206 -3.90 -6.20 -12.65
C GLY A 206 -3.64 -6.67 -14.09
N GLY A 207 -2.79 -7.68 -14.24
CA GLY A 207 -2.45 -8.23 -15.56
C GLY A 207 -1.46 -7.39 -16.37
N THR A 208 -0.77 -6.43 -15.73
CA THR A 208 0.20 -5.53 -16.38
C THR A 208 1.27 -6.27 -17.20
N ARG A 209 1.63 -7.50 -16.79
CA ARG A 209 2.55 -8.38 -17.52
C ARG A 209 2.16 -8.66 -18.97
N TYR A 210 0.87 -8.58 -19.29
CA TYR A 210 0.31 -8.91 -20.61
C TYR A 210 -0.10 -7.67 -21.41
N ARG A 211 0.31 -6.47 -20.96
CA ARG A 211 0.03 -5.20 -21.63
C ARG A 211 1.32 -4.44 -21.92
N ASP A 212 1.30 -3.63 -22.97
CA ASP A 212 2.42 -2.73 -23.29
C ASP A 212 2.47 -1.51 -22.34
N GLN A 213 1.36 -1.22 -21.66
CA GLN A 213 1.20 -0.11 -20.71
C GLN A 213 0.56 -0.61 -19.40
N GLN A 214 0.84 0.09 -18.29
CA GLN A 214 0.26 -0.27 -16.99
C GLN A 214 -1.22 0.10 -16.88
N ASP A 215 -1.67 1.09 -17.64
CA ASP A 215 -3.00 1.71 -17.57
C ASP A 215 -3.29 2.28 -16.17
N GLU A 216 -2.27 2.92 -15.58
CA GLU A 216 -2.37 3.58 -14.27
C GLU A 216 -3.30 4.80 -14.33
N GLN A 217 -4.17 4.93 -13.32
CA GLN A 217 -4.91 6.14 -13.02
C GLN A 217 -4.18 6.91 -11.92
N ARG A 218 -3.96 8.20 -12.14
CA ARG A 218 -3.39 9.10 -11.14
C ARG A 218 -4.46 10.03 -10.62
N LEU A 219 -4.67 9.99 -9.31
CA LEU A 219 -5.72 10.72 -8.62
C LEU A 219 -5.11 11.57 -7.52
N THR A 220 -5.89 12.49 -6.97
CA THR A 220 -5.45 13.35 -5.88
C THR A 220 -6.60 13.59 -4.92
N THR A 221 -6.29 13.57 -3.62
CA THR A 221 -7.31 13.88 -2.60
C THR A 221 -7.72 15.35 -2.59
N ASP A 222 -9.01 15.60 -2.38
CA ASP A 222 -9.57 16.94 -2.17
C ASP A 222 -9.29 17.49 -0.75
N ALA A 223 -9.91 18.60 -0.38
CA ALA A 223 -9.74 19.23 0.93
C ALA A 223 -10.24 18.36 2.11
N ASP A 224 -11.19 17.46 1.86
CA ASP A 224 -11.77 16.54 2.84
C ASP A 224 -11.10 15.15 2.80
N GLY A 225 -9.96 15.04 2.10
CA GLY A 225 -9.22 13.80 1.90
C GLY A 225 -9.90 12.81 0.96
N ARG A 226 -10.95 13.21 0.24
CA ARG A 226 -11.74 12.34 -0.63
C ARG A 226 -11.14 12.24 -2.03
N PHE A 227 -11.38 11.12 -2.69
CA PHE A 227 -11.04 10.90 -4.10
C PHE A 227 -12.03 9.92 -4.73
N GLU A 228 -12.20 10.04 -6.04
CA GLU A 228 -13.09 9.19 -6.84
C GLU A 228 -12.27 8.32 -7.80
N VAL A 229 -12.64 7.06 -7.93
CA VAL A 229 -12.04 6.10 -8.88
C VAL A 229 -13.13 5.58 -9.79
N THR A 230 -12.98 5.77 -11.10
CA THR A 230 -13.84 5.12 -12.10
C THR A 230 -13.19 3.83 -12.55
N TRP A 231 -13.91 2.72 -12.48
CA TRP A 231 -13.38 1.40 -12.81
C TRP A 231 -13.69 1.05 -14.27
N PRO A 232 -12.73 1.14 -15.21
CA PRO A 232 -13.04 0.96 -16.62
C PRO A 232 -13.45 -0.48 -16.96
N GLU A 233 -12.85 -1.46 -16.30
CA GLU A 233 -13.04 -2.89 -16.58
C GLU A 233 -13.11 -3.70 -15.29
N ALA A 234 -13.73 -4.89 -15.35
CA ALA A 234 -13.72 -5.83 -14.24
C ALA A 234 -12.33 -6.45 -14.06
N GLY A 235 -11.96 -6.75 -12.82
CA GLY A 235 -10.68 -7.37 -12.48
C GLY A 235 -10.13 -6.92 -11.14
N MET A 236 -8.93 -7.41 -10.81
CA MET A 236 -8.22 -6.99 -9.60
C MET A 236 -7.49 -5.67 -9.86
N TYR A 237 -7.59 -4.73 -8.94
CA TYR A 237 -6.89 -3.44 -8.97
C TYR A 237 -5.99 -3.29 -7.77
N TRP A 238 -4.89 -2.58 -7.96
CA TRP A 238 -3.95 -2.22 -6.92
C TRP A 238 -3.93 -0.72 -6.76
N LEU A 239 -4.03 -0.24 -5.53
CA LEU A 239 -3.93 1.17 -5.18
C LEU A 239 -2.70 1.37 -4.30
N GLU A 240 -1.91 2.40 -4.56
CA GLU A 240 -0.85 2.86 -3.68
C GLU A 240 -0.91 4.38 -3.46
N THR A 241 -0.56 4.78 -2.25
CA THR A 241 -0.21 6.15 -1.92
C THR A 241 0.90 6.16 -0.89
N THR A 242 1.68 7.24 -0.87
CA THR A 242 2.75 7.46 0.10
C THR A 242 2.71 8.89 0.62
N HIS A 243 3.19 9.07 1.85
CA HIS A 243 3.34 10.38 2.46
C HIS A 243 4.65 10.42 3.25
N ALA A 244 5.25 11.60 3.37
CA ALA A 244 6.41 11.78 4.23
C ALA A 244 6.26 13.06 5.03
N ASP A 245 6.60 12.99 6.31
CA ASP A 245 6.55 14.10 7.24
C ASP A 245 7.68 14.02 8.28
N GLN A 246 7.65 14.90 9.27
CA GLN A 246 8.62 14.94 10.37
C GLN A 246 7.99 14.54 11.72
N LYS A 247 6.80 13.92 11.72
CA LYS A 247 6.10 13.47 12.94
C LYS A 247 6.71 12.15 13.44
N THR A 248 7.96 12.20 13.87
CA THR A 248 8.70 11.04 14.38
C THR A 248 8.56 10.90 15.90
N THR A 249 8.76 9.68 16.43
CA THR A 249 8.69 9.41 17.88
C THR A 249 10.05 9.54 18.58
N LEU A 250 11.13 9.75 17.83
CA LEU A 250 12.51 9.83 18.35
C LEU A 250 13.23 11.05 17.76
N PRO A 251 13.98 11.81 18.59
CA PRO A 251 14.65 13.03 18.13
C PRO A 251 15.74 12.78 17.07
N GLN A 252 16.31 11.58 17.01
CA GLN A 252 17.31 11.17 16.02
C GLN A 252 16.69 10.86 14.65
N ALA A 253 15.36 10.66 14.59
CA ALA A 253 14.63 10.45 13.35
C ALA A 253 14.13 11.78 12.80
N ASN A 254 14.57 12.14 11.60
CA ASN A 254 14.21 13.43 10.97
C ASN A 254 13.14 13.31 9.87
N GLU A 255 12.71 12.08 9.56
CA GLU A 255 11.72 11.77 8.54
C GLU A 255 10.89 10.57 8.98
N ARG A 256 9.57 10.64 8.79
CA ARG A 256 8.65 9.51 8.84
C ARG A 256 8.07 9.29 7.45
N ARG A 257 8.20 8.08 6.94
CA ARG A 257 7.63 7.62 5.67
C ARG A 257 6.39 6.78 5.94
N LEU A 258 5.30 7.13 5.30
CA LEU A 258 4.03 6.43 5.37
C LEU A 258 3.72 5.82 4.00
N SER A 259 3.16 4.62 4.01
CA SER A 259 2.63 4.00 2.79
C SER A 259 1.29 3.32 3.06
N TYR A 260 0.43 3.34 2.06
CA TYR A 260 -0.81 2.58 2.06
C TYR A 260 -0.98 1.91 0.72
N VAL A 261 -1.24 0.62 0.76
CA VAL A 261 -1.56 -0.19 -0.39
C VAL A 261 -2.88 -0.89 -0.14
N ALA A 262 -3.75 -0.93 -1.13
CA ALA A 262 -4.93 -1.78 -1.12
C ALA A 262 -5.07 -2.59 -2.42
N THR A 263 -5.63 -3.79 -2.31
CA THR A 263 -6.06 -4.59 -3.46
C THR A 263 -7.56 -4.74 -3.44
N PHE A 264 -8.20 -4.37 -4.55
CA PHE A 264 -9.64 -4.39 -4.77
C PHE A 264 -10.00 -5.37 -5.89
N GLU A 265 -11.21 -5.91 -5.84
CA GLU A 265 -11.81 -6.65 -6.95
C GLU A 265 -12.98 -5.84 -7.49
N VAL A 266 -13.00 -5.63 -8.81
CA VAL A 266 -14.10 -4.99 -9.53
C VAL A 266 -14.83 -6.07 -10.32
N LEU A 267 -16.14 -6.17 -10.13
CA LEU A 267 -16.99 -7.15 -10.78
C LEU A 267 -17.59 -6.61 -12.09
N PRO A 268 -17.96 -7.48 -13.05
CA PRO A 268 -18.77 -7.05 -14.18
C PRO A 268 -20.19 -6.69 -13.75
N LEU A 269 -20.82 -5.77 -14.47
CA LEU A 269 -22.27 -5.49 -14.38
C LEU A 269 -23.12 -6.67 -14.88
#